data_AF-A0A7J9W836-F1
#
_entry.id   AF-A0A7J9W836-F1
#
_cell.length_a   1.000
_cell.length_b   1.000
_cell.length_c   1.000
_cell.angle_alpha   90.00
_cell.angle_beta   90.00
_cell.angle_gamma   90.00
#
_symmetry.space_group_name_H-M   'P 1'
#
loop_
_entity.id
_entity.type
_entity.pdbx_description
1 polymer ?
#
loop_
_entity_poly.entity_id
_entity_poly.type
_entity_poly.pdbx_seq_one_letter_code
_entity_poly.pdbx_strand_id
1 'polypeptide(L)'
;MSGQDYLALSCSPLLSRTTVKRQEPLVPPAEAVLLGESGDTTYWAMRGEWEERVAGASGQGELWRDLRGCGAELGDTDAGLLTTAVAVLNWHDRAQFCAICGSPTARRSAGWGRYCLRCGHEEYPRTDPSMICLVHDAEDSHVLLARQPGWPQGRFSVLAAVADRDAPVHPADGEIAHVRWVSREELRAALAEGGWTHREDGSGNPAALLLPGEVSIARRMLDVWCAARP
;
A
#
# COMPACT_ATOMS: atom_id res chain seq x y z
N MET A 1 -13.84 3.72 -4.29
CA MET A 1 -12.78 2.86 -4.87
C MET A 1 -12.89 1.51 -4.18
N SER A 2 -13.28 0.46 -4.90
CA SER A 2 -13.42 -0.89 -4.33
C SER A 2 -12.06 -1.35 -3.79
N GLY A 3 -12.02 -1.70 -2.50
CA GLY A 3 -10.84 -2.31 -1.87
C GLY A 3 -10.44 -3.57 -2.63
N GLN A 4 -9.14 -3.71 -2.85
CA GLN A 4 -8.56 -4.93 -3.40
C GLN A 4 -7.93 -5.64 -2.20
N ASP A 5 -8.46 -6.82 -1.87
CA ASP A 5 -7.96 -7.70 -0.81
C ASP A 5 -6.99 -8.74 -1.41
N TYR A 6 -5.96 -9.14 -0.66
CA TYR A 6 -4.83 -9.93 -1.16
C TYR A 6 -4.62 -11.19 -0.32
N LEU A 7 -4.24 -12.29 -0.99
CA LEU A 7 -3.91 -13.57 -0.39
C LEU A 7 -2.41 -13.85 -0.59
N ALA A 8 -1.71 -14.18 0.50
CA ALA A 8 -0.40 -14.83 0.43
C ALA A 8 -0.57 -16.27 0.93
N LEU A 9 -0.03 -17.27 0.23
CA LEU A 9 0.01 -18.65 0.71
C LEU A 9 1.40 -18.91 1.31
N SER A 10 1.44 -19.58 2.46
CA SER A 10 2.65 -19.91 3.23
C SER A 10 2.56 -21.34 3.74
N CYS A 11 3.72 -22.00 3.85
CA CYS A 11 3.86 -23.30 4.51
C CYS A 11 4.26 -23.22 6.01
N SER A 12 4.22 -22.05 6.66
CA SER A 12 4.69 -21.85 8.06
C SER A 12 3.88 -20.82 8.86
N PRO A 13 3.78 -20.97 10.21
CA PRO A 13 2.79 -20.31 11.08
C PRO A 13 2.97 -18.82 11.38
N LEU A 14 3.80 -18.09 10.65
CA LEU A 14 4.16 -16.71 11.02
C LEU A 14 3.14 -15.63 10.62
N LEU A 15 2.10 -15.99 9.86
CA LEU A 15 1.09 -15.02 9.43
C LEU A 15 -0.20 -15.18 10.24
N SER A 16 -0.73 -14.05 10.73
CA SER A 16 -2.04 -14.02 11.38
C SER A 16 -3.07 -14.77 10.52
N ARG A 17 -3.95 -15.53 11.18
CA ARG A 17 -4.92 -16.48 10.59
C ARG A 17 -5.86 -15.91 9.51
N THR A 18 -5.71 -14.65 9.13
CA THR A 18 -6.59 -13.89 8.24
C THR A 18 -6.13 -13.74 6.79
N THR A 19 -4.86 -14.02 6.46
CA THR A 19 -4.34 -13.70 5.11
C THR A 19 -3.68 -14.87 4.41
N VAL A 20 -3.45 -15.97 5.14
CA VAL A 20 -2.60 -17.07 4.71
C VAL A 20 -3.21 -18.42 5.00
N LYS A 21 -3.43 -19.18 3.92
CA LYS A 21 -3.83 -20.58 4.02
C LYS A 21 -2.62 -21.49 3.87
N ARG A 22 -2.43 -22.36 4.86
CA ARG A 22 -1.46 -23.46 4.78
C ARG A 22 -2.08 -24.57 3.93
N GLN A 23 -1.32 -25.09 2.98
CA GLN A 23 -1.74 -26.24 2.19
C GLN A 23 -0.54 -27.19 1.97
N GLU A 24 -0.69 -28.46 2.33
CA GLU A 24 0.31 -29.51 2.07
C GLU A 24 -0.34 -30.78 1.51
N PRO A 25 0.33 -31.49 0.58
CA PRO A 25 1.44 -31.04 -0.28
C PRO A 25 0.88 -30.32 -1.52
N LEU A 26 1.45 -29.18 -1.90
CA LEU A 26 1.00 -28.45 -3.08
C LEU A 26 2.13 -28.33 -4.10
N VAL A 27 1.93 -28.90 -5.30
CA VAL A 27 2.55 -28.34 -6.50
C VAL A 27 1.86 -26.99 -6.69
N PRO A 28 2.58 -25.85 -6.63
CA PRO A 28 1.95 -24.54 -6.73
C PRO A 28 1.15 -24.47 -8.04
N PRO A 29 -0.08 -23.93 -8.02
CA PRO A 29 -0.89 -23.76 -9.22
C PRO A 29 -0.13 -22.97 -10.30
N ALA A 30 -0.48 -23.17 -11.57
CA ALA A 30 0.20 -22.52 -12.69
C ALA A 30 0.11 -20.98 -12.63
N GLU A 31 -0.91 -20.46 -11.95
CA GLU A 31 -1.18 -19.06 -11.70
C GLU A 31 -0.53 -18.51 -10.41
N ALA A 32 0.22 -19.32 -9.66
CA ALA A 32 0.94 -18.86 -8.49
C ALA A 32 2.20 -18.07 -8.87
N VAL A 33 2.52 -17.06 -8.06
CA VAL A 33 3.74 -16.25 -8.17
C VAL A 33 4.62 -16.56 -6.97
N LEU A 34 5.88 -16.93 -7.19
CA LEU A 34 6.84 -17.16 -6.12
C LEU A 34 7.21 -15.81 -5.48
N LEU A 35 6.95 -15.61 -4.19
CA LEU A 35 7.36 -14.39 -3.48
C LEU A 35 8.78 -14.51 -2.93
N GLY A 36 9.22 -15.72 -2.62
CA GLY A 36 10.55 -16.01 -2.07
C GLY A 36 10.48 -17.04 -0.96
N GLU A 37 11.56 -17.11 -0.18
CA GLU A 37 11.74 -18.04 0.92
C GLU A 37 12.15 -17.30 2.19
N SER A 38 11.62 -17.72 3.33
CA SER A 38 12.05 -17.25 4.66
C SER A 38 12.09 -18.43 5.62
N GLY A 39 13.28 -18.71 6.18
CA GLY A 39 13.53 -19.96 6.88
C GLY A 39 13.26 -21.16 5.96
N ASP A 40 12.52 -22.15 6.48
CA ASP A 40 12.15 -23.36 5.73
C ASP A 40 10.84 -23.20 4.93
N THR A 41 10.42 -21.95 4.68
CA THR A 41 9.10 -21.65 4.12
C THR A 41 9.21 -20.96 2.78
N THR A 42 8.65 -21.59 1.75
CA THR A 42 8.42 -20.96 0.45
C THR A 42 7.05 -20.27 0.43
N TYR A 43 7.02 -19.03 -0.03
CA TYR A 43 5.82 -18.21 -0.10
C TYR A 43 5.37 -18.02 -1.54
N TRP A 44 4.07 -18.19 -1.78
CA TRP A 44 3.46 -18.04 -3.09
C TRP A 44 2.26 -17.09 -3.01
N ALA A 45 2.02 -16.29 -4.04
CA ALA A 45 0.85 -15.45 -4.16
C ALA A 45 -0.04 -15.90 -5.32
N MET A 46 -1.34 -15.91 -5.11
CA MET A 46 -2.31 -16.14 -6.18
C MET A 46 -3.60 -15.37 -5.91
N ARG A 47 -4.36 -15.11 -6.98
CA ARG A 47 -5.74 -14.65 -6.84
C ARG A 47 -6.58 -15.85 -6.39
N GLY A 48 -7.45 -15.64 -5.40
CA GLY A 48 -8.51 -16.59 -5.10
C GLY A 48 -9.71 -16.36 -6.01
N GLU A 49 -10.37 -17.43 -6.45
CA GLU A 49 -11.74 -17.39 -6.98
C GLU A 49 -12.68 -17.10 -5.80
N TRP A 50 -13.54 -16.08 -5.88
CA TRP A 50 -14.38 -15.65 -4.75
C TRP A 50 -15.85 -15.49 -5.14
N GLU A 51 -16.71 -16.36 -4.60
CA GLU A 51 -18.14 -16.09 -4.42
C GLU A 51 -18.30 -15.07 -3.27
N GLU A 52 -18.95 -13.93 -3.54
CA GLU A 52 -19.39 -12.85 -2.60
C GLU A 52 -18.42 -11.73 -2.22
N ARG A 53 -18.22 -10.74 -3.10
CA ARG A 53 -17.61 -9.41 -2.85
C ARG A 53 -18.22 -8.64 -1.63
N VAL A 54 -17.99 -9.06 -0.40
CA VAL A 54 -18.46 -8.39 0.82
C VAL A 54 -17.33 -8.36 1.84
N ALA A 55 -17.09 -7.16 2.41
CA ALA A 55 -16.36 -7.02 3.65
C ALA A 55 -17.12 -7.77 4.75
N GLY A 56 -16.66 -8.97 5.10
CA GLY A 56 -17.37 -9.86 6.00
C GLY A 56 -16.54 -11.11 6.25
N ALA A 57 -16.65 -11.66 7.45
CA ALA A 57 -15.83 -12.78 7.88
C ALA A 57 -15.96 -13.97 6.92
N SER A 58 -14.89 -14.74 6.71
CA SER A 58 -14.99 -16.02 6.00
C SER A 58 -16.01 -16.93 6.70
N GLY A 59 -16.52 -17.96 6.02
CA GLY A 59 -17.36 -18.99 6.65
C GLY A 59 -16.73 -19.68 7.87
N GLN A 60 -15.45 -19.40 8.17
CA GLN A 60 -14.70 -19.87 9.34
C GLN A 60 -14.37 -18.75 10.35
N GLY A 61 -14.93 -17.55 10.21
CA GLY A 61 -14.73 -16.42 11.12
C GLY A 61 -13.49 -15.56 10.87
N GLU A 62 -12.85 -15.65 9.70
CA GLU A 62 -11.64 -14.86 9.36
C GLU A 62 -12.01 -13.47 8.83
N LEU A 63 -11.45 -12.40 9.38
CA LEU A 63 -11.68 -11.02 8.92
C LEU A 63 -10.71 -10.62 7.80
N TRP A 64 -11.22 -10.44 6.58
CA TRP A 64 -10.46 -9.93 5.43
C TRP A 64 -10.25 -8.42 5.53
N ARG A 65 -9.02 -7.97 5.22
CA ARG A 65 -8.64 -6.56 5.26
C ARG A 65 -7.65 -6.24 4.14
N ASP A 66 -7.73 -5.01 3.63
CA ASP A 66 -6.75 -4.51 2.69
C ASP A 66 -5.40 -4.21 3.37
N LEU A 67 -4.32 -4.16 2.58
CA LEU A 67 -2.96 -3.91 3.09
C LEU A 67 -2.84 -2.57 3.83
N ARG A 68 -3.63 -1.56 3.45
CA ARG A 68 -3.61 -0.24 4.11
C ARG A 68 -4.29 -0.31 5.49
N GLY A 69 -5.28 -1.18 5.65
CA GLY A 69 -6.02 -1.38 6.90
C GLY A 69 -5.31 -2.29 7.90
N CYS A 70 -4.52 -3.27 7.44
CA CYS A 70 -3.82 -4.21 8.33
C CYS A 70 -2.30 -3.98 8.43
N GLY A 71 -1.72 -3.10 7.61
CA GLY A 71 -0.27 -2.93 7.53
C GLY A 71 0.44 -2.63 8.86
N ALA A 72 -0.25 -1.96 9.79
CA ALA A 72 0.26 -1.67 11.13
C ALA A 72 0.43 -2.87 12.06
N GLU A 73 -0.21 -3.99 11.74
CA GLU A 73 -0.16 -5.22 12.53
C GLU A 73 0.84 -6.24 11.95
N LEU A 74 1.46 -5.92 10.81
CA LEU A 74 2.38 -6.80 10.11
C LEU A 74 3.83 -6.57 10.56
N GLY A 75 4.58 -7.65 10.74
CA GLY A 75 6.04 -7.55 10.85
C GLY A 75 6.68 -7.24 9.50
N ASP A 76 7.96 -6.85 9.51
CA ASP A 76 8.69 -6.43 8.30
C ASP A 76 8.63 -7.47 7.16
N THR A 77 8.82 -8.75 7.49
CA THR A 77 8.75 -9.86 6.52
C THR A 77 7.35 -9.96 5.90
N ASP A 78 6.31 -9.92 6.72
CA ASP A 78 4.92 -10.08 6.26
C ASP A 78 4.49 -8.88 5.42
N ALA A 79 4.86 -7.68 5.83
CA ALA A 79 4.62 -6.45 5.09
C ALA A 79 5.31 -6.49 3.72
N GLY A 80 6.57 -6.97 3.66
CA GLY A 80 7.32 -7.14 2.41
C GLY A 80 6.68 -8.16 1.47
N LEU A 81 6.33 -9.33 1.98
CA LEU A 81 5.67 -10.39 1.21
C LEU A 81 4.31 -9.94 0.67
N LEU A 82 3.46 -9.35 1.52
CA LEU A 82 2.13 -8.90 1.12
C LEU A 82 2.20 -7.74 0.13
N THR A 83 3.04 -6.73 0.37
CA THR A 83 3.25 -5.62 -0.59
C THR A 83 3.69 -6.15 -1.96
N THR A 84 4.58 -7.14 -1.97
CA THR A 84 5.05 -7.78 -3.21
C THR A 84 3.91 -8.54 -3.91
N ALA A 85 3.17 -9.36 -3.16
CA ALA A 85 2.01 -10.09 -3.68
C ALA A 85 0.98 -9.15 -4.30
N VAL A 86 0.67 -8.06 -3.60
CA VAL A 86 -0.23 -7.01 -4.07
C VAL A 86 0.22 -6.46 -5.42
N ALA A 87 1.47 -6.02 -5.49
CA ALA A 87 2.02 -5.37 -6.67
C ALA A 87 2.03 -6.32 -7.89
N VAL A 88 2.55 -7.54 -7.71
CA VAL A 88 2.72 -8.48 -8.83
C VAL A 88 1.39 -9.03 -9.33
N LEU A 89 0.43 -9.30 -8.44
CA LEU A 89 -0.90 -9.76 -8.84
C LEU A 89 -1.69 -8.64 -9.53
N ASN A 90 -1.61 -7.40 -9.05
CA ASN A 90 -2.24 -6.25 -9.72
C ASN A 90 -1.65 -6.00 -11.11
N TRP A 91 -0.34 -6.20 -11.29
CA TRP A 91 0.28 -6.12 -12.60
C TRP A 91 -0.23 -7.24 -13.52
N HIS A 92 -0.30 -8.48 -13.05
CA HIS A 92 -0.81 -9.59 -13.85
C HIS A 92 -2.25 -9.38 -14.36
N ASP A 93 -3.11 -8.74 -13.57
CA ASP A 93 -4.48 -8.41 -13.98
C ASP A 93 -4.51 -7.45 -15.17
N ARG A 94 -3.50 -6.56 -15.28
CA ARG A 94 -3.41 -5.54 -16.34
C ARG A 94 -2.56 -5.99 -17.54
N ALA A 95 -1.67 -6.95 -17.36
CA ALA A 95 -0.71 -7.39 -18.38
C ALA A 95 -1.15 -8.66 -19.14
N GLN A 96 -2.45 -8.97 -19.16
CA GLN A 96 -2.99 -10.20 -19.78
C GLN A 96 -2.75 -10.28 -21.30
N PHE A 97 -2.57 -9.14 -21.97
CA PHE A 97 -2.33 -9.01 -23.40
C PHE A 97 -1.01 -8.28 -23.67
N CYS A 98 -0.35 -8.64 -24.77
CA CYS A 98 0.93 -8.07 -25.16
C CYS A 98 0.76 -6.61 -25.58
N ALA A 99 1.50 -5.69 -24.94
CA ALA A 99 1.50 -4.28 -25.30
C ALA A 99 1.99 -3.98 -26.73
N ILE A 100 2.69 -4.93 -27.37
CA ILE A 100 3.22 -4.77 -28.73
C ILE A 100 2.25 -5.26 -29.80
N CYS A 101 1.61 -6.42 -29.61
CA CYS A 101 0.81 -7.08 -30.67
C CYS A 101 -0.62 -7.45 -30.25
N GLY A 102 -1.04 -7.11 -29.03
CA GLY A 102 -2.38 -7.36 -28.50
C GLY A 102 -2.71 -8.84 -28.25
N SER A 103 -1.79 -9.77 -28.50
CA SER A 103 -2.05 -11.21 -28.32
C SER A 103 -1.93 -11.61 -26.85
N PRO A 104 -2.63 -12.65 -26.38
CA PRO A 104 -2.51 -13.12 -25.00
C PRO A 104 -1.06 -13.42 -24.62
N THR A 105 -0.71 -13.13 -23.37
CA THR A 105 0.60 -13.45 -22.80
C THR A 105 0.47 -14.59 -21.79
N ALA A 106 1.52 -15.39 -21.65
CA ALA A 106 1.63 -16.42 -20.62
C ALA A 106 2.56 -15.95 -19.49
N ARG A 107 2.33 -16.38 -18.26
CA ARG A 107 3.26 -16.12 -17.15
C ARG A 107 4.58 -16.86 -17.38
N ARG A 108 5.69 -16.29 -16.91
CA ARG A 108 7.04 -16.84 -16.98
C ARG A 108 7.78 -16.52 -15.68
N SER A 109 8.94 -17.14 -15.47
CA SER A 109 9.87 -16.79 -14.38
C SER A 109 9.21 -16.85 -13.00
N ALA A 110 8.51 -17.95 -12.72
CA ALA A 110 7.74 -18.15 -11.49
C ALA A 110 6.74 -17.00 -11.18
N GLY A 111 6.16 -16.39 -12.21
CA GLY A 111 5.20 -15.30 -12.11
C GLY A 111 5.82 -13.89 -12.19
N TRP A 112 7.14 -13.76 -12.21
CA TRP A 112 7.81 -12.46 -12.32
C TRP A 112 7.94 -11.92 -13.73
N GLY A 113 7.45 -12.65 -14.73
CA GLY A 113 7.45 -12.22 -16.13
C GLY A 113 6.20 -12.64 -16.86
N ARG A 114 5.94 -12.00 -18.00
CA ARG A 114 4.95 -12.44 -18.97
C ARG A 114 5.59 -12.49 -20.35
N TYR A 115 5.25 -13.51 -21.12
CA TYR A 115 5.84 -13.78 -22.43
C TYR A 115 4.75 -13.95 -23.48
N CYS A 116 4.90 -13.25 -24.61
CA CYS A 116 4.00 -13.37 -25.74
C CYS A 116 4.48 -14.48 -26.68
N LEU A 117 3.72 -15.57 -26.77
CA LEU A 117 4.04 -16.69 -27.66
C LEU A 117 3.98 -16.34 -29.16
N ARG A 118 3.33 -15.22 -29.52
CA ARG A 118 3.20 -14.81 -30.93
C ARG A 118 4.41 -14.02 -31.44
N CYS A 119 4.85 -13.00 -30.70
CA CYS A 119 5.92 -12.10 -31.14
C CYS A 119 7.20 -12.21 -30.31
N GLY A 120 7.22 -13.03 -29.26
CA GLY A 120 8.37 -13.23 -28.40
C GLY A 120 8.65 -12.10 -27.42
N HIS A 121 7.77 -11.09 -27.32
CA HIS A 121 7.93 -10.00 -26.37
C HIS A 121 7.81 -10.52 -24.93
N GLU A 122 8.77 -10.12 -24.08
CA GLU A 122 8.77 -10.39 -22.65
C GLU A 122 8.59 -9.08 -21.88
N GLU A 123 7.73 -9.11 -20.87
CA GLU A 123 7.39 -7.97 -20.02
C GLU A 123 7.52 -8.35 -18.54
N TYR A 124 7.93 -7.39 -17.72
CA TYR A 124 8.15 -7.54 -16.28
C TYR A 124 7.29 -6.54 -15.50
N PRO A 125 7.00 -6.79 -14.20
CA PRO A 125 6.29 -5.84 -13.36
C PRO A 125 6.94 -4.45 -13.39
N ARG A 126 6.11 -3.42 -13.56
CA ARG A 126 6.56 -2.03 -13.52
C ARG A 126 6.74 -1.57 -12.07
N THR A 127 7.77 -0.79 -11.83
CA THR A 127 7.93 0.00 -10.61
C THR A 127 7.71 1.45 -10.97
N ASP A 128 6.69 2.08 -10.37
CA ASP A 128 6.36 3.47 -10.59
C ASP A 128 7.02 4.32 -9.47
N PRO A 129 8.17 4.97 -9.70
CA PRO A 129 8.85 5.72 -8.67
C PRO A 129 8.00 6.92 -8.22
N SER A 130 8.09 7.24 -6.93
CA SER A 130 7.39 8.37 -6.32
C SER A 130 8.31 9.07 -5.33
N MET A 131 8.04 10.35 -5.13
CA MET A 131 8.70 11.17 -4.12
C MET A 131 7.70 11.56 -3.04
N ILE A 132 8.18 11.66 -1.81
CA ILE A 132 7.43 12.16 -0.67
C ILE A 132 8.32 13.15 0.09
N CYS A 133 7.79 14.33 0.39
CA CYS A 133 8.57 15.44 0.95
C CYS A 133 7.83 16.12 2.10
N LEU A 134 8.52 16.24 3.22
CA LEU A 134 8.15 17.11 4.31
C LEU A 134 8.75 18.49 4.02
N VAL A 135 7.88 19.49 3.95
CA VAL A 135 8.27 20.89 3.76
C VAL A 135 8.10 21.60 5.10
N HIS A 136 9.15 22.26 5.57
CA HIS A 136 9.13 23.08 6.78
C HIS A 136 9.52 24.53 6.46
N ASP A 137 9.17 25.44 7.37
CA ASP A 137 9.57 26.85 7.27
C ASP A 137 11.07 27.04 7.58
N ALA A 138 11.57 28.26 7.35
CA ALA A 138 12.98 28.58 7.54
C ALA A 138 13.39 28.51 9.02
N GLU A 139 12.45 28.77 9.93
CA GLU A 139 12.61 28.73 11.37
C GLU A 139 12.46 27.33 11.98
N ASP A 140 12.22 26.29 11.16
CA ASP A 140 11.96 24.90 11.58
C ASP A 140 10.85 24.77 12.64
N SER A 141 9.89 25.68 12.60
CA SER A 141 8.81 25.83 13.57
C SER A 141 7.45 25.31 13.07
N HIS A 142 7.27 25.25 11.74
CA HIS A 142 6.05 24.75 11.10
C HIS A 142 6.36 23.76 9.97
N VAL A 143 5.42 22.84 9.72
CA VAL A 143 5.38 22.00 8.52
C VAL A 143 4.18 22.31 7.66
N LEU A 144 4.35 22.26 6.34
CA LEU A 144 3.26 22.37 5.38
C LEU A 144 2.64 20.98 5.16
N LEU A 145 1.37 20.85 5.53
CA LEU A 145 0.58 19.65 5.27
C LEU A 145 -0.53 19.96 4.26
N ALA A 146 -0.94 18.96 3.50
CA ALA A 146 -1.98 19.06 2.50
C ALA A 146 -3.00 17.92 2.60
N ARG A 147 -4.16 18.11 1.98
CA ARG A 147 -5.18 17.08 1.82
C ARG A 147 -5.80 17.09 0.43
N GLN A 148 -6.23 15.90 0.00
CA GLN A 148 -6.97 15.72 -1.26
C GLN A 148 -8.50 15.85 -1.03
N PRO A 149 -9.29 16.20 -2.06
CA PRO A 149 -10.74 16.40 -1.94
C PRO A 149 -11.49 15.21 -1.34
N GLY A 150 -11.10 13.97 -1.69
CA GLY A 150 -11.79 12.74 -1.27
C GLY A 150 -11.39 12.21 0.12
N TRP A 151 -10.47 12.87 0.82
CA TRP A 151 -10.02 12.40 2.14
C TRP A 151 -11.00 12.79 3.25
N PRO A 152 -11.08 12.02 4.35
CA PRO A 152 -11.81 12.44 5.55
C PRO A 152 -11.45 13.87 5.97
N GLN A 153 -12.44 14.62 6.46
CA GLN A 153 -12.20 15.96 6.96
C GLN A 153 -11.19 15.93 8.12
N GLY A 154 -10.28 16.91 8.15
CA GLY A 154 -9.21 16.98 9.16
C GLY A 154 -8.01 16.05 8.87
N ARG A 155 -8.09 15.14 7.89
CA ARG A 155 -6.93 14.32 7.50
C ARG A 155 -5.97 15.11 6.61
N PHE A 156 -4.73 15.23 7.06
CA PHE A 156 -3.63 15.88 6.35
C PHE A 156 -2.40 14.97 6.30
N SER A 157 -1.56 15.17 5.28
CA SER A 157 -0.29 14.47 5.12
C SER A 157 0.75 15.42 4.53
N VAL A 158 2.01 15.00 4.55
CA VAL A 158 3.07 15.61 3.74
C VAL A 158 2.78 15.47 2.24
N LEU A 159 3.49 16.23 1.41
CA LEU A 159 3.31 16.24 -0.05
C LEU A 159 3.95 15.01 -0.69
N ALA A 160 3.31 14.46 -1.72
CA ALA A 160 3.84 13.38 -2.53
C ALA A 160 3.60 13.68 -4.02
N ALA A 161 4.46 13.14 -4.88
CA ALA A 161 4.33 13.27 -6.33
C ALA A 161 4.84 12.01 -7.03
N VAL A 162 4.34 11.76 -8.24
CA VAL A 162 4.97 10.82 -9.16
C VAL A 162 6.35 11.36 -9.50
N ALA A 163 7.37 10.49 -9.45
CA ALA A 163 8.71 10.87 -9.81
C ALA A 163 8.94 10.52 -11.29
N ASP A 164 9.17 11.54 -12.10
CA ASP A 164 9.75 11.38 -13.42
C ASP A 164 11.15 12.01 -13.38
N ARG A 165 12.16 11.29 -13.89
CA ARG A 165 13.54 11.78 -13.89
C ARG A 165 13.66 13.08 -14.69
N ASP A 166 12.92 13.17 -15.79
CA ASP A 166 13.12 14.20 -16.79
C ASP A 166 12.02 15.28 -16.76
N ALA A 167 11.00 15.12 -15.90
CA ALA A 167 9.91 16.08 -15.77
C ALA A 167 9.98 16.89 -14.47
N PRO A 168 9.80 18.22 -14.53
CA PRO A 168 9.67 19.03 -13.34
C PRO A 168 8.37 18.71 -12.60
N VAL A 169 8.42 18.78 -11.27
CA VAL A 169 7.23 18.67 -10.42
C VAL A 169 6.33 19.88 -10.67
N HIS A 170 5.06 19.62 -10.96
CA HIS A 170 4.02 20.64 -11.10
C HIS A 170 2.79 20.21 -10.31
N PRO A 171 2.08 21.15 -9.66
CA PRO A 171 0.80 20.84 -9.04
C PRO A 171 -0.20 20.33 -10.09
N ALA A 172 -0.91 19.23 -9.80
CA ALA A 172 -2.02 18.81 -10.63
C ALA A 172 -3.31 19.54 -10.18
N ASP A 173 -3.99 20.17 -11.14
CA ASP A 173 -5.23 20.89 -10.86
C ASP A 173 -6.29 19.98 -10.22
N GLY A 174 -6.82 20.43 -9.08
CA GLY A 174 -7.83 19.69 -8.32
C GLY A 174 -7.30 18.54 -7.45
N GLU A 175 -6.00 18.25 -7.48
CA GLU A 175 -5.40 17.22 -6.61
C GLU A 175 -5.40 17.63 -5.13
N ILE A 176 -5.04 18.90 -4.86
CA ILE A 176 -4.94 19.45 -3.50
C ILE A 176 -6.17 20.30 -3.21
N ALA A 177 -6.95 19.91 -2.20
CA ALA A 177 -8.12 20.66 -1.75
C ALA A 177 -7.77 21.76 -0.76
N HIS A 178 -6.79 21.51 0.11
CA HIS A 178 -6.38 22.45 1.15
C HIS A 178 -4.94 22.21 1.57
N VAL A 179 -4.25 23.30 1.91
CA VAL A 179 -2.91 23.30 2.49
C VAL A 179 -2.91 24.10 3.78
N ARG A 180 -2.09 23.67 4.75
CA ARG A 180 -2.02 24.29 6.06
C ARG A 180 -0.60 24.21 6.62
N TRP A 181 -0.08 25.33 7.11
CA TRP A 181 1.08 25.35 7.99
C TRP A 181 0.65 24.92 9.39
N VAL A 182 1.27 23.86 9.91
CA VAL A 182 0.99 23.28 11.23
C VAL A 182 2.23 23.49 12.09
N SER A 183 2.04 24.09 13.26
CA SER A 183 3.15 24.33 14.18
C SER A 183 3.65 23.03 14.78
N ARG A 184 4.91 23.02 15.20
CA ARG A 184 5.50 21.87 15.91
C ARG A 184 4.73 21.50 17.18
N GLU A 185 4.20 22.49 17.89
CA GLU A 185 3.36 22.29 19.08
C GLU A 185 2.05 21.60 18.71
N GLU A 186 1.35 22.10 17.68
CA GLU A 186 0.11 21.48 17.21
C GLU A 186 0.33 20.05 16.73
N LEU A 187 1.42 19.81 15.97
CA LEU A 187 1.76 18.48 15.50
C LEU A 187 2.04 17.53 16.68
N ARG A 188 2.78 17.97 17.70
CA ARG A 188 3.01 17.17 18.93
C ARG A 188 1.72 16.85 19.66
N ALA A 189 0.79 17.79 19.76
CA ALA A 189 -0.52 17.56 20.37
C ALA A 189 -1.30 16.49 19.58
N ALA A 190 -1.37 16.63 18.25
CA ALA A 190 -2.04 15.65 17.39
C ALA A 190 -1.40 14.25 17.44
N LEU A 191 -0.07 14.18 17.54
CA LEU A 191 0.66 12.92 17.73
C LEU A 191 0.34 12.26 19.09
N ALA A 192 0.22 13.05 20.16
CA ALA A 192 -0.12 12.55 21.48
C ALA A 192 -1.57 12.05 21.60
N GLU A 193 -2.49 12.61 20.80
CA GLU A 193 -3.91 12.24 20.82
C GLU A 193 -4.24 10.88 20.19
N GLY A 194 -3.35 10.26 19.40
CA GLY A 194 -3.61 8.92 18.87
C GLY A 194 -4.52 8.85 17.63
N GLY A 195 -4.89 10.00 17.04
CA GLY A 195 -6.00 10.15 16.09
C GLY A 195 -5.75 9.71 14.65
N TRP A 196 -5.18 8.51 14.42
CA TRP A 196 -4.91 7.98 13.06
C TRP A 196 -5.97 6.99 12.55
N THR A 197 -6.71 6.34 13.45
CA THR A 197 -7.82 5.45 13.10
C THR A 197 -9.05 6.28 12.72
N HIS A 198 -9.84 5.77 11.76
CA HIS A 198 -11.06 6.38 11.27
C HIS A 198 -11.94 6.95 12.41
N ARG A 199 -12.09 8.28 12.51
CA ARG A 199 -13.29 8.88 13.12
C ARG A 199 -14.41 8.79 12.08
N GLU A 200 -14.87 7.56 11.85
CA GLU A 200 -15.88 7.22 10.84
C GLU A 200 -17.28 7.74 11.19
N ASP A 201 -17.49 8.09 12.46
CA ASP A 201 -18.75 8.55 13.02
C ASP A 201 -18.97 10.07 12.91
N GLY A 202 -17.99 10.82 12.40
CA GLY A 202 -18.05 12.28 12.36
C GLY A 202 -18.15 12.93 13.76
N SER A 203 -17.96 12.18 14.85
CA SER A 203 -18.14 12.64 16.24
C SER A 203 -16.90 13.39 16.78
N GLY A 204 -16.11 13.96 15.88
CA GLY A 204 -14.87 14.67 16.21
C GLY A 204 -14.99 16.18 16.07
N ASN A 205 -14.12 16.88 16.78
CA ASN A 205 -13.85 18.28 16.47
C ASN A 205 -13.35 18.33 15.01
N PRO A 206 -14.08 18.97 14.07
CA PRO A 206 -13.66 19.06 12.67
C PRO A 206 -12.37 19.86 12.47
N ALA A 207 -11.89 20.55 13.51
CA ALA A 207 -10.59 21.20 13.56
C ALA A 207 -9.43 20.29 14.00
N ALA A 208 -9.71 19.07 14.47
CA ALA A 208 -8.66 18.14 14.90
C ALA A 208 -7.83 17.67 13.70
N LEU A 209 -6.50 17.79 13.84
CA LEU A 209 -5.54 17.35 12.83
C LEU A 209 -5.39 15.82 12.88
N LEU A 210 -5.92 15.12 11.87
CA LEU A 210 -5.75 13.68 11.71
C LEU A 210 -4.51 13.40 10.85
N LEU A 211 -3.58 12.64 11.41
CA LEU A 211 -2.29 12.33 10.80
C LEU A 211 -2.30 10.97 10.08
N PRO A 212 -1.33 10.72 9.18
CA PRO A 212 -1.14 9.39 8.61
C PRO A 212 -0.89 8.34 9.70
N GLY A 213 -1.30 7.10 9.45
CA GLY A 213 -1.10 5.98 10.37
C GLY A 213 0.37 5.64 10.59
N GLU A 214 0.66 4.94 11.69
CA GLU A 214 2.02 4.72 12.22
C GLU A 214 3.00 4.04 11.24
N VAL A 215 2.51 3.18 10.36
CA VAL A 215 3.35 2.52 9.34
C VAL A 215 3.66 3.37 8.11
N SER A 216 3.08 4.56 8.00
CA SER A 216 3.31 5.43 6.85
C SER A 216 4.70 6.07 6.89
N ILE A 217 5.38 6.13 5.74
CA ILE A 217 6.61 6.95 5.59
C ILE A 217 6.34 8.40 5.96
N ALA A 218 5.18 8.95 5.56
CA ALA A 218 4.76 10.30 5.94
C ALA A 218 4.73 10.48 7.45
N ARG A 219 4.19 9.48 8.16
CA ARG A 219 4.12 9.50 9.62
C ARG A 219 5.51 9.50 10.24
N ARG A 220 6.39 8.60 9.78
CA ARG A 220 7.78 8.56 10.24
C ARG A 220 8.52 9.88 10.01
N MET A 221 8.29 10.55 8.88
CA MET A 221 8.89 11.87 8.60
C MET A 221 8.42 12.92 9.62
N LEU A 222 7.12 12.94 9.93
CA LEU A 222 6.53 13.86 10.91
C LEU A 222 7.05 13.58 12.34
N ASP A 223 7.11 12.31 12.74
CA ASP A 223 7.64 11.91 14.05
C ASP A 223 9.10 12.34 14.22
N VAL A 224 9.94 12.06 13.22
CA VAL A 224 11.37 12.43 13.21
C VAL A 224 11.53 13.95 13.25
N TRP A 225 10.78 14.68 12.41
CA TRP A 225 10.82 16.13 12.42
C TRP A 225 10.44 16.66 13.80
N CYS A 226 9.29 16.25 14.37
CA CYS A 226 8.83 16.68 15.69
C CYS A 226 9.81 16.42 16.83
N ALA A 227 10.54 15.30 16.77
CA ALA A 227 11.51 14.90 17.77
C ALA A 227 12.85 15.67 17.65
N ALA A 228 13.18 16.19 16.46
CA ALA A 228 14.35 17.02 16.28
C ALA A 228 14.26 18.30 17.14
N ARG A 229 15.41 18.75 17.66
CA ARG A 229 15.51 20.06 18.31
C ARG A 229 15.63 21.12 17.22
N PRO A 230 14.82 22.20 17.27
CA PRO A 230 15.01 23.35 16.39
C PRO A 230 16.33 24.06 16.70
#